data_AF-A0A8S3XWD6-F1
#
_entry.id   AF-A0A8S3XWD6-F1
#
_cell.length_a   1.000
_cell.length_b   1.000
_cell.length_c   1.000
_cell.angle_alpha   90.00
_cell.angle_beta   90.00
_cell.angle_gamma   90.00
#
_symmetry.space_group_name_H-M   'P 1'
#
loop_
_entity.id
_entity.type
_entity.pdbx_description
1 polymer ?
#
loop_
_entity_poly.entity_id
_entity_poly.type
_entity_poly.pdbx_seq_one_letter_code
_entity_poly.pdbx_strand_id
1 'polypeptide(L)'
;MSRCITRNADKLYRIAGFPCVLGAIDGTHIHIQSPCLLSGEEYRNCKGYFSLNVQGVCDADWKFINVVACWPGYMHDATIINNSILRAECDAGQF
;
A
#
# COMPACT_ATOMS: atom_id res chain seq x y z
N MET A 1 22.69 -11.28 -0.43
CA MET A 1 21.38 -10.59 -0.56
C MET A 1 21.49 -9.10 -0.95
N SER A 2 22.67 -8.51 -1.18
CA SER A 2 22.86 -7.04 -1.18
C SER A 2 22.90 -6.28 -2.52
N ARG A 3 22.54 -6.86 -3.68
CA ARG A 3 22.73 -6.16 -4.97
C ARG A 3 21.45 -5.64 -5.63
N CYS A 4 20.30 -6.28 -5.39
CA CYS A 4 19.04 -5.89 -6.01
C CYS A 4 18.38 -4.71 -5.27
N ILE A 5 18.41 -4.73 -3.93
CA ILE A 5 17.85 -3.69 -3.05
C ILE A 5 18.55 -2.34 -3.32
N THR A 6 19.88 -2.35 -3.33
CA THR A 6 20.67 -1.14 -3.65
C THR A 6 20.35 -0.60 -5.04
N ARG A 7 20.15 -1.49 -6.03
CA ARG A 7 19.82 -1.06 -7.39
C ARG A 7 18.46 -0.37 -7.48
N ASN A 8 17.46 -0.81 -6.71
CA ASN A 8 16.17 -0.13 -6.68
C ASN A 8 16.26 1.23 -5.99
N ALA A 9 16.95 1.30 -4.85
CA ALA A 9 17.17 2.55 -4.12
C ALA A 9 17.92 3.60 -4.97
N ASP A 10 18.94 3.18 -5.71
CA ASP A 10 19.67 4.06 -6.62
C ASP A 10 18.78 4.61 -7.75
N LYS A 11 17.89 3.78 -8.29
CA LYS A 11 16.94 4.21 -9.33
C LYS A 11 15.93 5.21 -8.77
N LEU A 12 15.36 4.94 -7.60
CA LEU A 12 14.44 5.87 -6.93
C LEU A 12 15.13 7.19 -6.57
N TYR A 13 16.39 7.14 -6.12
CA TYR A 13 17.18 8.34 -5.89
C TYR A 13 17.34 9.19 -7.16
N ARG A 14 17.56 8.57 -8.32
CA ARG A 14 17.65 9.30 -9.60
C ARG A 14 16.31 9.91 -10.04
N ILE A 15 15.19 9.30 -9.67
CA ILE A 15 13.84 9.77 -10.04
C ILE A 15 13.40 10.91 -9.11
N ALA A 16 13.51 10.71 -7.80
CA ALA A 16 12.90 11.58 -6.79
C ALA A 16 13.90 12.34 -5.91
N GLY A 17 15.19 12.00 -5.94
CA GLY A 17 16.24 12.67 -5.16
C GLY A 17 16.32 12.27 -3.69
N PHE A 18 15.48 11.34 -3.22
CA PHE A 18 15.46 10.90 -1.83
C PHE A 18 16.35 9.67 -1.62
N PRO A 19 17.33 9.73 -0.71
CA PRO A 19 18.22 8.60 -0.45
C PRO A 19 17.50 7.48 0.32
N CYS A 20 17.98 6.25 0.15
CA CYS A 20 17.53 5.07 0.91
C CYS A 20 16.02 4.74 0.77
N VAL A 21 15.38 5.13 -0.33
CA VAL A 21 13.99 4.76 -0.60
C VAL A 21 13.93 3.37 -1.25
N LEU A 22 13.18 2.45 -0.66
CA LEU A 22 13.04 1.08 -1.15
C LEU A 22 11.80 0.87 -2.03
N GLY A 23 10.83 1.76 -1.94
CA GLY A 23 9.60 1.72 -2.72
C GLY A 23 8.71 2.92 -2.42
N ALA A 24 7.73 3.17 -3.28
CA ALA A 24 6.70 4.17 -3.07
C ALA A 24 5.40 3.47 -2.65
N ILE A 25 4.75 3.95 -1.59
CA ILE A 25 3.53 3.39 -1.02
C ILE A 25 2.37 4.36 -1.21
N ASP A 26 1.21 3.85 -1.62
CA ASP A 26 -0.01 4.64 -1.72
C ASP A 26 -1.26 3.77 -1.51
N GLY A 27 -2.36 4.40 -1.10
CA GLY A 27 -3.68 3.81 -0.94
C GLY A 27 -4.60 4.17 -2.10
N THR A 28 -5.41 3.23 -2.56
CA THR A 28 -6.42 3.46 -3.60
C THR A 28 -7.73 2.76 -3.27
N HIS A 29 -8.84 3.38 -3.67
CA HIS A 29 -10.18 2.84 -3.44
C HIS A 29 -10.69 2.13 -4.69
N ILE A 30 -10.87 0.81 -4.60
CA ILE A 30 -11.52 0.02 -5.63
C ILE A 30 -13.01 0.01 -5.38
N HIS A 31 -13.79 0.56 -6.31
CA HIS A 31 -15.25 0.57 -6.22
C HIS A 31 -15.81 -0.84 -6.13
N ILE A 32 -16.75 -1.03 -5.21
CA ILE A 32 -17.53 -2.27 -5.10
C ILE A 32 -19.01 -1.95 -5.15
N GLN A 33 -19.81 -2.96 -5.50
CA GLN A 33 -21.26 -2.88 -5.29
C GLN A 33 -21.55 -2.81 -3.79
N SER A 34 -22.64 -2.14 -3.44
CA SER A 34 -23.09 -2.05 -2.05
C SER A 34 -23.19 -3.47 -1.47
N PRO A 35 -22.45 -3.79 -0.40
CA PRO A 35 -22.60 -5.07 0.26
C PRO A 35 -24.02 -5.10 0.84
N CYS A 36 -24.86 -6.06 0.44
CA CYS A 36 -26.25 -6.20 0.93
C CYS A 36 -26.34 -6.64 2.41
N LEU A 37 -25.29 -6.40 3.19
CA LEU A 37 -25.12 -6.83 4.57
C LEU A 37 -25.28 -5.63 5.52
N LEU A 38 -25.68 -5.90 6.76
CA LEU A 38 -25.78 -4.88 7.82
C LEU A 38 -24.45 -4.13 8.05
N SER A 39 -23.30 -4.75 7.73
CA SER A 39 -21.96 -4.15 7.80
C SER A 39 -21.55 -3.39 6.52
N GLY A 40 -22.44 -3.20 5.55
CA GLY A 40 -22.11 -2.57 4.27
C GLY A 40 -21.58 -1.14 4.38
N GLU A 41 -21.96 -0.40 5.43
CA GLU A 41 -21.50 0.96 5.68
C GLU A 41 -20.00 1.05 6.01
N GLU A 42 -19.37 -0.01 6.50
CA GLU A 42 -17.90 -0.05 6.73
C GLU A 42 -17.11 0.10 5.42
N TYR A 43 -17.73 -0.26 4.30
CA TYR A 43 -17.13 -0.13 2.98
C TYR A 43 -17.35 1.26 2.38
N ARG A 44 -18.19 2.11 2.99
CA ARG A 44 -18.39 3.48 2.51
C ARG A 44 -17.16 4.31 2.86
N ASN A 45 -16.54 4.90 1.85
CA ASN A 45 -15.40 5.79 2.05
C ASN A 45 -15.83 7.25 2.30
N CYS A 46 -14.85 8.11 2.58
CA CYS A 46 -15.05 9.55 2.77
C CYS A 46 -15.61 10.27 1.53
N LYS A 47 -15.60 9.65 0.35
CA LYS A 47 -16.19 10.16 -0.89
C LYS A 47 -17.64 9.70 -1.10
N GLY A 48 -18.20 8.95 -0.14
CA GLY A 48 -19.61 8.57 -0.12
C GLY A 48 -19.96 7.32 -0.92
N TYR A 49 -19.00 6.59 -1.49
CA TYR A 49 -19.23 5.35 -2.25
C TYR A 49 -18.62 4.13 -1.57
N PHE A 50 -19.14 2.94 -1.89
CA PHE A 50 -18.64 1.68 -1.37
C PHE A 50 -17.36 1.27 -2.10
N SER A 51 -16.32 0.95 -1.33
CA SER A 51 -15.02 0.56 -1.86
C SER A 51 -14.26 -0.37 -0.93
N LEU A 52 -13.29 -1.07 -1.52
CA LEU A 52 -12.16 -1.65 -0.80
C LEU A 52 -11.01 -0.67 -0.83
N ASN A 53 -10.39 -0.41 0.33
CA ASN A 53 -9.13 0.31 0.39
C ASN A 53 -8.00 -0.69 0.11
N VAL A 54 -7.21 -0.39 -0.91
CA VAL A 54 -6.10 -1.19 -1.41
C VAL A 54 -4.82 -0.40 -1.28
N GLN A 55 -3.90 -0.90 -0.49
CA GLN A 55 -2.54 -0.39 -0.43
C GLN A 55 -1.67 -1.09 -1.47
N GLY A 56 -0.85 -0.33 -2.19
CA GLY A 56 0.18 -0.85 -3.07
C GLY A 56 1.54 -0.24 -2.75
N VAL A 57 2.60 -1.03 -2.88
CA VAL A 57 3.99 -0.56 -2.91
C VAL A 57 4.59 -0.87 -4.27
N CYS A 58 5.23 0.13 -4.88
CA CYS A 58 5.88 0.00 -6.19
C CYS A 58 7.39 0.23 -6.12
N ASP A 59 8.13 -0.48 -6.97
CA ASP A 59 9.54 -0.25 -7.23
C ASP A 59 9.78 0.85 -8.28
N ALA A 60 11.04 1.16 -8.56
CA ALA A 60 11.42 2.19 -9.55
C ALA A 60 11.03 1.82 -11.00
N ASP A 61 10.78 0.54 -11.26
CA ASP A 61 10.38 0.01 -12.57
C ASP A 61 8.86 -0.08 -12.70
N TRP A 62 8.11 0.59 -11.81
CA TRP A 62 6.64 0.64 -11.76
C TRP A 62 5.99 -0.72 -11.51
N LYS A 63 6.69 -1.64 -10.85
CA LYS A 63 6.17 -2.97 -10.50
C LYS A 63 5.71 -2.98 -9.06
N PHE A 64 4.54 -3.58 -8.83
CA PHE A 64 4.07 -3.85 -7.48
C PHE A 64 4.98 -4.88 -6.81
N ILE A 65 5.53 -4.52 -5.65
CA ILE A 65 6.33 -5.40 -4.78
C ILE A 65 5.55 -5.84 -3.54
N ASN A 66 4.50 -5.11 -3.18
CA ASN A 66 3.56 -5.48 -2.13
C ASN A 66 2.17 -4.92 -2.44
N VAL A 67 1.11 -5.68 -2.12
CA VAL A 67 -0.29 -5.25 -2.26
C VAL A 67 -1.10 -5.81 -1.10
N VAL A 68 -1.90 -4.96 -0.45
CA VAL A 68 -2.87 -5.33 0.58
C VAL A 68 -4.24 -4.83 0.16
N ALA A 69 -5.17 -5.74 -0.16
CA ALA A 69 -6.44 -5.40 -0.82
C ALA A 69 -7.71 -5.79 -0.04
N CYS A 70 -7.59 -6.00 1.28
CA CYS A 70 -8.61 -6.62 2.12
C CYS A 70 -9.27 -5.67 3.12
N TRP A 71 -9.13 -4.35 2.96
CA TRP A 71 -9.63 -3.39 3.94
C TRP A 71 -10.92 -2.67 3.49
N PRO A 72 -11.87 -2.43 4.41
CA PRO A 72 -13.06 -1.63 4.12
C PRO A 72 -12.72 -0.18 3.74
N GLY A 73 -13.54 0.42 2.88
CA GLY A 73 -13.34 1.77 2.35
C GLY A 73 -13.34 2.91 3.38
N TYR A 74 -13.87 2.70 4.59
CA TYR A 74 -13.75 3.68 5.68
C TYR A 74 -12.34 3.72 6.31
N MET A 75 -11.54 2.65 6.16
CA MET A 75 -10.27 2.51 6.86
C MET A 75 -9.20 3.47 6.35
N HIS A 76 -8.44 4.04 7.30
CA HIS A 76 -7.29 4.90 7.01
C HIS A 76 -6.08 4.08 6.56
N ASP A 77 -5.29 4.61 5.62
CA ASP A 77 -4.08 3.95 5.10
C ASP A 77 -3.06 3.63 6.20
N ALA A 78 -2.95 4.48 7.23
CA ALA A 78 -2.10 4.22 8.38
C ALA A 78 -2.49 2.92 9.12
N THR A 79 -3.78 2.63 9.23
CA THR A 79 -4.29 1.39 9.83
C THR A 79 -3.89 0.19 8.98
N ILE A 80 -3.98 0.32 7.65
CA ILE A 80 -3.59 -0.73 6.71
C ILE A 80 -2.10 -1.02 6.82
N ILE A 81 -1.25 0.02 6.80
CA ILE A 81 0.21 -0.11 6.99
C ILE A 81 0.50 -0.84 8.30
N ASN A 82 -0.06 -0.36 9.42
CA ASN A 82 0.27 -0.91 10.74
C ASN A 82 -0.16 -2.37 10.91
N ASN A 83 -1.11 -2.86 10.12
CA ASN A 83 -1.58 -4.25 10.14
C ASN A 83 -1.11 -5.06 8.92
N SER A 84 -0.12 -4.59 8.18
CA SER A 84 0.44 -5.27 7.01
C SER A 84 1.70 -6.06 7.36
N ILE A 85 1.96 -7.13 6.61
CA ILE A 85 3.23 -7.88 6.67
C ILE A 85 4.41 -6.96 6.35
N LEU A 86 4.20 -6.02 5.42
CA LEU A 86 5.17 -4.99 5.06
C LEU A 86 5.71 -4.25 6.28
N ARG A 87 4.85 -3.88 7.24
CA ARG A 87 5.30 -3.22 8.47
C ARG A 87 6.21 -4.12 9.30
N ALA A 88 5.84 -5.38 9.47
CA ALA A 88 6.67 -6.34 10.21
C ALA A 88 8.03 -6.59 9.53
N GLU A 89 8.06 -6.68 8.20
CA GLU A 89 9.29 -6.84 7.41
C GLU A 89 10.19 -5.60 7.52
N CYS A 90 9.61 -4.39 7.47
CA CYS A 90 10.33 -3.14 7.68
C CYS A 90 10.94 -3.07 9.09
N ASP A 91 10.16 -3.39 10.13
CA ASP A 91 10.62 -3.36 11.52
C ASP A 91 11.72 -4.40 11.78
N ALA A 92 11.69 -5.55 11.08
CA ALA A 92 12.70 -6.60 11.14
C ALA A 92 13.93 -6.35 10.24
N GLY A 93 13.92 -5.31 9.39
CA GLY A 93 14.97 -5.04 8.40
C GLY A 93 15.06 -6.10 7.30
N GLN A 94 13.93 -6.75 6.98
CA GLN A 94 13.83 -7.84 6.01
C GLN A 94 13.19 -7.41 4.68
N PHE A 95 12.69 -6.17 4.60
CA PHE A 95 12.10 -5.59 3.40
C PHE A 95 13.16 -5.16 2.37
#